data_AF-A0A7J5MZF4-F1
#
_entry.id   AF-A0A7J5MZF4-F1
#
_cell.length_a   1.000
_cell.length_b   1.000
_cell.length_c   1.000
_cell.angle_alpha   90.00
_cell.angle_beta   90.00
_cell.angle_gamma   90.00
#
_symmetry.space_group_name_H-M   'P 1'
#
loop_
_entity.id
_entity.type
_entity.pdbx_description
1 polymer ?
#
loop_
_entity_poly.entity_id
_entity_poly.type
_entity_poly.pdbx_seq_one_letter_code
_entity_poly.pdbx_strand_id
1 'polypeptide(L)'
;MSAQNLETLAKRYVELKSRIADLQEEADGLKAELMEDREPGEYAAGPLTVKIRKGKRNLDARAFERRFPVQQYADCYRIQPKALSEIVSQVGEPALRGCVKTGAASLVVE
;
A
#
# COMPACT_ATOMS: atom_id res chain seq x y z
N MET A 1 30.09 -28.77 23.20
CA MET A 1 29.16 -27.79 23.79
C MET A 1 28.31 -28.51 24.82
N SER A 2 28.46 -28.22 26.11
CA SER A 2 27.73 -28.92 27.18
C SER A 2 26.24 -28.53 27.18
N ALA A 3 25.35 -29.46 27.57
CA ALA A 3 23.90 -29.25 27.62
C ALA A 3 23.51 -28.02 28.47
N GLN A 4 24.27 -27.75 29.53
CA GLN A 4 24.11 -26.59 30.42
C GLN A 4 24.30 -25.24 29.70
N ASN A 5 25.15 -25.20 28.67
CA ASN A 5 25.39 -24.01 27.88
C ASN A 5 24.22 -23.74 26.91
N LEU A 6 23.63 -24.80 26.35
CA LEU A 6 22.49 -24.71 25.45
C LEU A 6 21.20 -24.29 26.18
N GLU A 7 20.98 -24.81 27.40
CA GLU A 7 19.84 -24.42 28.24
C GLU A 7 19.93 -22.95 28.68
N THR A 8 21.13 -22.47 29.01
CA THR A 8 21.37 -21.06 29.36
C THR A 8 21.10 -20.14 28.17
N LEU A 9 21.55 -20.53 26.97
CA LEU A 9 21.26 -19.81 25.73
C LEU A 9 19.76 -19.79 25.42
N ALA A 10 19.08 -20.93 25.57
CA ALA A 10 17.65 -21.03 25.34
C ALA A 10 16.83 -20.13 26.29
N LYS A 11 17.16 -20.12 27.59
CA LYS A 11 16.53 -19.23 28.58
C LYS A 11 16.69 -17.76 28.20
N ARG A 12 17.91 -17.34 27.88
CA ARG A 12 18.19 -15.96 27.47
C ARG A 12 17.49 -15.57 26.16
N TYR A 13 17.39 -16.50 25.23
CA TYR A 13 16.67 -16.27 23.97
C TYR A 13 15.16 -16.05 24.20
N VAL A 14 14.53 -16.86 25.05
CA VAL A 14 13.11 -16.71 25.39
C VAL A 14 12.85 -15.39 26.12
N GLU A 15 13.71 -15.04 27.08
CA GLU A 15 13.64 -13.76 27.79
C GLU A 15 13.72 -12.57 26.83
N LEU A 16 14.67 -12.60 25.89
CA LEU A 16 14.79 -11.57 24.85
C LEU A 16 13.56 -11.51 23.95
N LYS A 17 12.98 -12.65 23.59
CA LYS A 17 11.74 -12.70 22.78
C LYS A 17 10.54 -12.11 23.52
N SER A 18 10.41 -12.40 24.81
CA SER A 18 9.37 -11.78 25.66
C SER A 18 9.54 -10.27 25.68
N ARG A 19 10.75 -9.79 25.95
CA ARG A 19 11.02 -8.35 26.03
C ARG A 19 10.81 -7.63 24.70
N ILE A 20 11.10 -8.28 23.57
CA ILE A 20 10.78 -7.75 22.24
C ILE A 20 9.27 -7.62 22.06
N ALA A 21 8.49 -8.61 22.50
CA ALA A 21 7.03 -8.56 22.41
C ALA A 21 6.47 -7.41 23.26
N ASP A 22 6.95 -7.26 24.51
CA ASP A 22 6.51 -6.19 25.40
C ASP A 22 6.84 -4.80 24.81
N LEU A 23 8.05 -4.62 24.27
CA LEU A 23 8.45 -3.36 23.62
C LEU A 23 7.68 -3.09 22.33
N GLN A 24 7.28 -4.14 21.60
CA GLN A 24 6.47 -4.01 20.40
C GLN A 24 5.06 -3.56 20.75
N GLU A 25 4.47 -4.12 21.81
CA GLU A 25 3.16 -3.71 22.32
C GLU A 25 3.17 -2.24 22.77
N GLU A 26 4.21 -1.82 23.50
CA GLU A 26 4.40 -0.42 23.88
C GLU A 26 4.53 0.50 22.66
N ALA A 27 5.32 0.11 21.65
CA ALA A 27 5.49 0.88 20.41
C ALA A 27 4.18 0.99 19.62
N ASP A 28 3.37 -0.06 19.59
CA ASP A 28 2.07 -0.06 18.90
C ASP A 28 1.04 0.78 19.66
N GLY A 29 1.05 0.76 21.00
CA GLY A 29 0.26 1.67 21.84
C GLY A 29 0.60 3.14 21.58
N LEU A 30 1.89 3.49 21.63
CA LEU A 30 2.36 4.85 21.31
C LEU A 30 1.99 5.29 19.89
N LYS A 31 2.05 4.37 18.92
CA LYS A 31 1.64 4.65 17.55
C LYS A 31 0.14 4.92 17.46
N ALA A 32 -0.70 4.19 18.20
CA ALA A 32 -2.13 4.41 18.25
C ALA A 32 -2.45 5.79 18.85
N GLU A 33 -1.83 6.13 19.98
CA GLU A 33 -1.96 7.46 20.61
C GLU A 33 -1.51 8.60 19.69
N LEU A 34 -0.37 8.42 18.99
CA LEU A 34 0.10 9.40 18.00
C LEU A 34 -0.89 9.61 16.84
N MET A 35 -1.71 8.59 16.53
CA MET A 35 -2.66 8.61 15.42
C MET A 35 -4.06 9.10 15.82
N GLU A 36 -4.45 9.01 17.09
CA GLU A 36 -5.81 9.33 17.56
C GLU A 36 -6.12 10.83 17.52
N ASP A 37 -5.13 11.69 17.80
CA ASP A 37 -5.41 13.10 18.16
C ASP A 37 -4.59 14.17 17.40
N ARG A 38 -3.90 13.85 16.29
CA ARG A 38 -2.94 14.78 15.68
C ARG A 38 -3.21 15.18 14.23
N GLU A 39 -2.99 16.48 13.99
CA GLU A 39 -2.93 17.03 12.64
C GLU A 39 -1.74 16.44 11.87
N PRO A 40 -1.92 16.10 10.59
CA PRO A 40 -0.84 15.62 9.76
C PRO A 40 0.27 16.66 9.62
N GLY A 41 1.50 16.23 9.91
CA GLY A 41 2.65 17.10 10.08
C GLY A 41 3.91 16.32 10.45
N GLU A 42 5.00 17.06 10.66
CA GLU A 42 6.30 16.51 11.04
C GLU A 42 6.58 16.86 12.50
N TYR A 43 6.87 15.85 13.31
CA TYR A 43 7.13 15.99 14.74
C TYR A 43 8.57 15.60 15.03
N ALA A 44 9.33 16.51 15.66
CA ALA A 44 10.70 16.23 16.05
C ALA A 44 10.74 15.17 17.16
N ALA A 45 11.58 14.14 16.97
CA ALA A 45 11.84 13.07 17.91
C ALA A 45 13.36 12.96 18.11
N GLY A 46 13.95 14.02 18.70
CA GLY A 46 15.40 14.15 18.87
C GLY A 46 16.13 14.26 17.53
N PRO A 47 17.05 13.33 17.17
CA PRO A 47 17.74 13.36 15.89
C PRO A 47 16.87 12.89 14.71
N LEU A 48 15.68 12.32 14.99
CA LEU A 48 14.76 11.80 13.99
C LEU A 48 13.47 12.63 13.92
N THR A 49 12.66 12.38 12.90
CA THR A 49 11.38 13.05 12.69
C THR A 49 10.30 12.02 12.43
N VAL A 50 9.22 12.09 13.22
CA VAL A 50 8.01 11.28 13.01
C VAL A 50 7.08 12.07 12.09
N LYS A 51 6.73 11.50 10.94
CA LYS A 51 5.85 12.15 9.96
C LYS A 51 4.48 11.50 9.97
N ILE A 52 3.45 12.26 10.36
CA ILE A 52 2.05 11.84 10.27
C ILE A 52 1.50 12.39 8.96
N ARG A 53 1.07 11.51 8.05
CA ARG A 53 0.51 11.91 6.75
C ARG A 53 -1.01 11.76 6.75
N LYS A 54 -1.72 12.68 6.10
CA LYS A 54 -3.15 12.48 5.78
C LYS A 54 -3.29 11.19 4.98
N GLY A 55 -4.33 10.42 5.27
CA GLY A 55 -4.72 9.30 4.42
C GLY A 55 -4.84 9.76 2.97
N LYS A 56 -4.44 8.90 2.03
CA LYS A 56 -4.49 9.22 0.59
C LYS A 56 -5.92 9.58 0.22
N ARG A 57 -6.15 10.84 -0.14
CA ARG A 57 -7.45 11.32 -0.60
C ARG A 57 -7.64 10.88 -2.04
N ASN A 58 -8.28 9.74 -2.21
CA ASN A 58 -8.75 9.30 -3.52
C ASN A 58 -10.20 9.77 -3.70
N LEU A 59 -10.54 10.14 -4.92
CA LEU A 59 -11.93 10.32 -5.30
C LEU A 59 -12.62 8.95 -5.14
N ASP A 60 -13.63 8.88 -4.29
CA ASP A 60 -14.55 7.76 -4.33
C ASP A 60 -15.37 7.91 -5.61
N ALA A 61 -14.86 7.28 -6.69
CA ALA A 61 -15.43 7.37 -8.03
C ALA A 61 -16.93 7.05 -8.05
N ARG A 62 -17.38 6.16 -7.15
CA ARG A 62 -18.79 5.73 -7.06
C ARG A 62 -19.64 6.73 -6.29
N ALA A 63 -19.17 7.22 -5.14
CA ALA A 63 -19.87 8.27 -4.42
C ALA A 63 -19.97 9.55 -5.24
N PHE A 64 -18.95 9.83 -6.04
CA PHE A 64 -18.90 10.93 -6.98
C PHE A 64 -19.93 10.74 -8.12
N GLU A 65 -20.01 9.55 -8.75
CA GLU A 65 -20.99 9.23 -9.82
C GLU A 65 -22.44 9.31 -9.39
N ARG A 66 -22.74 8.98 -8.14
CA ARG A 66 -24.09 9.12 -7.59
C ARG A 66 -24.51 10.58 -7.41
N ARG A 67 -23.56 11.45 -7.07
CA ARG A 67 -23.84 12.86 -6.81
C ARG A 67 -23.74 13.70 -8.08
N PHE A 68 -22.85 13.32 -8.98
CA PHE A 68 -22.54 13.99 -10.24
C PHE A 68 -22.71 12.98 -11.38
N PRO A 69 -23.94 12.70 -11.82
CA PRO A 69 -24.19 11.69 -12.85
C PRO A 69 -23.57 12.07 -14.20
N VAL A 70 -22.97 11.09 -14.88
CA VAL A 70 -22.26 11.25 -16.17
C VAL A 70 -23.10 11.96 -17.24
N GLN A 71 -24.41 11.77 -17.25
CA GLN A 71 -25.28 12.35 -18.26
C GLN A 71 -25.46 13.87 -18.08
N GLN A 72 -25.29 14.36 -16.85
CA GLN A 72 -25.44 15.77 -16.49
C GLN A 72 -24.08 16.44 -16.23
N TYR A 73 -23.08 15.63 -15.84
CA TYR A 73 -21.73 16.04 -15.51
C TYR A 73 -20.72 15.22 -16.31
N ALA A 74 -20.96 15.04 -17.62
CA ALA A 74 -20.09 14.26 -18.51
C ALA A 74 -18.64 14.77 -18.44
N ASP A 75 -18.48 16.08 -18.23
CA ASP A 75 -17.21 16.78 -18.06
C ASP A 75 -16.39 16.33 -16.85
N CYS A 76 -17.04 15.66 -15.88
CA CYS A 76 -16.40 15.14 -14.68
C CYS A 76 -15.99 13.66 -14.81
N TYR A 77 -16.29 13.00 -15.93
CA TYR A 77 -16.04 11.58 -16.18
C TYR A 77 -15.07 11.36 -17.34
N ARG A 78 -14.45 10.18 -17.36
CA ARG A 78 -13.63 9.71 -18.48
C ARG A 78 -14.30 8.56 -19.22
N ILE A 79 -14.32 8.63 -20.54
CA ILE A 79 -14.68 7.52 -21.43
C ILE A 79 -13.44 6.62 -21.59
N GLN A 80 -13.56 5.29 -21.38
CA GLN A 80 -12.44 4.37 -21.53
C GLN A 80 -12.71 3.16 -22.44
N PRO A 81 -11.72 2.77 -23.27
CA PRO A 81 -11.79 1.62 -24.17
C PRO A 81 -11.54 0.29 -23.46
N LYS A 82 -11.87 -0.81 -24.14
CA LYS A 82 -11.75 -2.19 -23.62
C LYS A 82 -10.29 -2.66 -23.51
N ALA A 83 -10.11 -3.80 -22.82
CA ALA A 83 -8.81 -4.44 -22.66
C ALA A 83 -8.26 -4.95 -24.00
N LEU A 84 -6.94 -4.90 -24.14
CA LEU A 84 -6.26 -5.06 -25.42
C LEU A 84 -6.54 -6.38 -26.13
N SER A 85 -6.36 -7.50 -25.43
CA SER A 85 -6.53 -8.86 -25.95
C SER A 85 -7.94 -9.11 -26.49
N GLU A 86 -8.94 -8.49 -25.89
CA GLU A 86 -10.33 -8.65 -26.29
C GLU A 86 -10.66 -7.87 -27.55
N ILE A 87 -10.12 -6.67 -27.66
CA ILE A 87 -10.31 -5.92 -28.89
C ILE A 87 -9.59 -6.71 -30.01
N VAL A 88 -8.41 -7.29 -29.72
CA VAL A 88 -7.56 -8.02 -30.68
C VAL A 88 -8.25 -9.24 -31.27
N SER A 89 -8.96 -10.02 -30.47
CA SER A 89 -9.69 -11.18 -30.99
C SER A 89 -10.92 -10.79 -31.84
N GLN A 90 -11.47 -9.59 -31.64
CA GLN A 90 -12.71 -9.15 -32.28
C GLN A 90 -12.50 -8.47 -33.64
N VAL A 91 -11.66 -7.45 -33.67
CA VAL A 91 -11.39 -6.72 -34.91
C VAL A 91 -10.12 -7.24 -35.59
N GLY A 92 -9.42 -8.16 -34.94
CA GLY A 92 -8.11 -8.65 -35.35
C GLY A 92 -7.01 -7.73 -34.85
N GLU A 93 -5.89 -8.34 -34.46
CA GLU A 93 -4.64 -7.64 -34.13
C GLU A 93 -4.19 -6.65 -35.21
N PRO A 94 -4.35 -6.94 -36.53
CA PRO A 94 -4.07 -5.98 -37.58
C PRO A 94 -4.93 -4.72 -37.54
N ALA A 95 -6.20 -4.80 -37.11
CA ALA A 95 -7.12 -3.65 -37.03
C ALA A 95 -6.90 -2.80 -35.77
N LEU A 96 -6.15 -3.31 -34.80
CA LEU A 96 -5.70 -2.55 -33.63
C LEU A 96 -4.27 -2.09 -33.71
N ARG A 97 -3.60 -2.35 -34.84
CA ARG A 97 -2.33 -1.70 -35.15
C ARG A 97 -2.48 -0.20 -34.89
N GLY A 98 -1.70 0.31 -33.95
CA GLY A 98 -1.74 1.71 -33.52
C GLY A 98 -2.57 2.04 -32.27
N CYS A 99 -3.52 1.20 -31.84
CA CYS A 99 -4.31 1.37 -30.59
C CYS A 99 -3.73 0.56 -29.41
N VAL A 100 -2.65 -0.17 -29.67
CA VAL A 100 -2.00 -1.11 -28.77
C VAL A 100 -0.63 -0.58 -28.37
N LYS A 101 -0.31 -0.57 -27.08
CA LYS A 101 1.03 -0.23 -26.57
C LYS A 101 1.63 -1.45 -25.88
N THR A 102 2.85 -1.80 -26.31
CA THR A 102 3.60 -2.90 -25.72
C THR A 102 4.64 -2.33 -24.77
N GLY A 103 4.64 -2.77 -23.51
CA GLY A 103 5.66 -2.40 -22.53
C GLY A 103 7.04 -2.96 -22.90
N ALA A 104 8.09 -2.39 -22.33
CA ALA A 104 9.45 -2.93 -22.50
C ALA A 104 9.47 -4.40 -22.06
N ALA A 105 10.14 -5.24 -22.84
CA ALA A 105 10.29 -6.63 -22.50
C ALA A 105 11.03 -6.76 -21.17
N SER A 106 10.37 -7.32 -20.16
CA SER A 106 11.01 -7.69 -18.89
C SER A 106 11.34 -9.18 -18.93
N LEU A 107 12.61 -9.52 -18.70
CA LEU A 107 12.98 -10.90 -18.44
C LEU A 107 12.56 -11.23 -17.01
N VAL A 108 11.63 -12.16 -16.85
CA VAL A 108 11.24 -12.70 -15.55
C VAL A 108 11.85 -14.08 -15.44
N VAL A 109 12.67 -14.27 -14.41
CA VAL A 109 13.11 -15.59 -13.91
C VAL A 109 12.55 -15.69 -12.50
N GLU A 110 11.87 -16.80 -12.19
CA GLU A 110 11.34 -17.12 -10.87
C GLU A 110 12.45 -17.40 -9.84
#